data_AF-A0A3D2BRY6-F1
#
_entry.id   AF-A0A3D2BRY6-F1
#
_cell.length_a   1.000
_cell.length_b   1.000
_cell.length_c   1.000
_cell.angle_alpha   90.00
_cell.angle_beta   90.00
_cell.angle_gamma   90.00
#
_symmetry.space_group_name_H-M   'P 1'
#
loop_
_entity.id
_entity.type
_entity.pdbx_description
1 polymer ?
#
loop_
_entity_poly.entity_id
_entity_poly.type
_entity_poly.pdbx_seq_one_letter_code
_entity_poly.pdbx_strand_id
1 'polypeptide(L)'
;MLGSGPNSENADHALQAARWLRRRITRDNEIRRREHRGATAVRIGIHTGETLVGKIGAPGRVKYTLVGYSANAAAWRAQLCEEIGTLAEVKIMISSDSDALTADKTILRNAGHNDIHGRDGDIDV
;
A
#
# COMPACT_ATOMS: atom_id res chain seq x y z
N MET A 1 17.71 -0.85 17.89
CA MET A 1 17.40 0.57 17.65
C MET A 1 15.92 0.61 17.32
N LEU A 2 15.09 0.98 18.30
CA LEU A 2 13.66 1.20 18.07
C LEU A 2 13.55 2.42 17.15
N GLY A 3 12.97 2.25 15.96
CA GLY A 3 12.64 3.39 15.10
C GLY A 3 11.68 4.32 15.85
N SER A 4 11.75 5.62 15.58
CA SER A 4 10.72 6.56 16.02
C SER A 4 9.34 5.99 15.64
N GLY A 5 8.41 5.94 16.60
CA GLY A 5 7.07 5.39 16.40
C GLY A 5 6.33 6.03 15.21
N PRO A 6 5.15 5.50 14.85
CA PRO A 6 4.39 6.01 13.70
C PRO A 6 4.12 7.51 13.86
N ASN A 7 4.65 8.31 12.92
CA ASN A 7 4.42 9.74 12.84
C ASN A 7 3.54 10.04 11.61
N SER A 8 2.60 10.98 11.74
CA SER A 8 1.64 11.38 10.70
C SER A 8 2.32 11.75 9.38
N GLU A 9 3.50 12.37 9.45
CA GLU A 9 4.31 12.73 8.29
C GLU A 9 4.63 11.52 7.39
N ASN A 10 4.92 10.35 7.96
CA ASN A 10 5.21 9.15 7.17
C ASN A 10 3.96 8.62 6.45
N ALA A 11 2.80 8.67 7.11
CA ALA A 11 1.54 8.24 6.52
C ALA A 11 1.15 9.18 5.35
N ASP A 12 1.30 10.50 5.53
CA ASP A 12 1.06 11.48 4.50
C ASP A 12 2.01 11.31 3.31
N HIS A 13 3.31 11.13 3.55
CA HIS A 13 4.28 10.87 2.49
C HIS A 13 3.96 9.58 1.72
N ALA A 14 3.54 8.51 2.39
CA ALA A 14 3.14 7.27 1.73
C ALA A 14 1.91 7.48 0.82
N LEU A 15 0.88 8.18 1.30
CA LEU A 15 -0.31 8.47 0.51
C LEU A 15 0.00 9.40 -0.67
N GLN A 16 0.84 10.42 -0.48
CA GLN A 16 1.29 11.31 -1.54
C GLN A 16 2.07 10.57 -2.63
N ALA A 17 2.99 9.70 -2.22
CA ALA A 17 3.76 8.85 -3.14
C ALA A 17 2.84 7.94 -3.96
N ALA A 18 1.87 7.29 -3.33
CA ALA A 18 0.90 6.45 -4.02
C ALA A 18 0.06 7.23 -5.04
N ARG A 19 -0.40 8.44 -4.68
CA ARG A 19 -1.13 9.33 -5.59
C ARG A 19 -0.25 9.81 -6.76
N TRP A 20 1.04 10.07 -6.50
CA TRP A 20 2.00 10.42 -7.54
C TRP A 20 2.23 9.26 -8.51
N LEU A 21 2.42 8.05 -8.00
CA LEU A 21 2.57 6.83 -8.80
C LEU A 21 1.34 6.61 -9.70
N ARG A 22 0.13 6.75 -9.14
CA ARG A 22 -1.12 6.69 -9.93
C ARG A 22 -1.08 7.65 -11.11
N ARG A 23 -0.81 8.94 -10.88
CA ARG A 23 -0.76 9.94 -11.96
C ARG A 23 0.28 9.59 -13.02
N ARG A 24 1.48 9.17 -12.59
CA ARG A 24 2.59 8.85 -13.51
C ARG A 24 2.25 7.64 -14.39
N ILE A 25 1.75 6.56 -13.78
CA ILE A 25 1.39 5.32 -14.48
C ILE A 25 0.20 5.55 -15.42
N THR A 26 -0.83 6.29 -15.01
CA THR A 26 -1.95 6.64 -15.89
C THR A 26 -1.45 7.36 -17.14
N ARG A 27 -0.54 8.33 -16.99
CA ARG A 27 0.07 9.03 -18.14
C ARG A 27 0.91 8.09 -19.01
N ASP A 28 1.68 7.18 -18.41
CA ASP A 28 2.45 6.19 -19.17
C ASP A 28 1.53 5.21 -19.92
N ASN A 29 0.38 4.86 -19.36
CA ASN A 29 -0.61 4.01 -20.00
C ASN A 29 -1.29 4.71 -21.20
N GLU A 30 -1.49 6.03 -21.15
CA GLU A 30 -1.93 6.79 -22.32
C GLU A 30 -0.92 6.70 -23.47
N ILE A 31 0.37 6.83 -23.17
CA ILE A 31 1.46 6.70 -24.17
C ILE A 31 1.47 5.27 -24.73
N ARG A 32 1.45 4.26 -23.86
CA ARG A 32 1.40 2.84 -24.26
C ARG A 32 0.23 2.55 -25.19
N ARG A 33 -0.97 3.08 -24.89
CA ARG A 33 -2.14 2.92 -25.76
C ARG A 33 -1.93 3.51 -27.15
N ARG A 34 -1.29 4.69 -27.26
CA ARG A 34 -0.94 5.30 -28.56
C ARG A 34 0.07 4.46 -29.34
N GLU A 35 0.93 3.74 -28.63
CA GLU A 35 1.87 2.78 -29.20
C GLU A 35 1.26 1.39 -29.45
N HIS A 36 -0.06 1.22 -29.30
CA HIS A 36 -0.76 -0.07 -29.39
C HIS A 36 -0.25 -1.14 -28.42
N ARG A 37 0.22 -0.73 -27.25
CA ARG A 37 0.71 -1.59 -26.18
C ARG A 37 -0.31 -1.69 -25.04
N GLY A 38 -0.27 -2.82 -24.33
CA GLY A 38 -1.09 -3.05 -23.14
C GLY A 38 -0.81 -2.06 -22.01
N ALA A 39 -1.87 -1.65 -21.32
CA ALA A 39 -1.78 -0.83 -20.12
C ALA A 39 -1.17 -1.63 -18.94
N THR A 40 -0.47 -0.91 -18.06
CA THR A 40 0.08 -1.47 -16.83
C THR A 40 -0.94 -1.32 -15.72
N ALA A 41 -1.36 -2.42 -15.12
CA ALA A 41 -2.18 -2.42 -13.91
C ALA A 41 -1.28 -2.48 -12.67
N VAL A 42 -1.52 -1.61 -11.69
CA VAL A 42 -0.75 -1.54 -10.43
C VAL A 42 -1.69 -1.44 -9.24
N ARG A 43 -1.37 -2.15 -8.17
CA ARG A 43 -2.11 -2.12 -6.90
C ARG A 43 -1.15 -1.70 -5.81
N ILE A 44 -1.58 -0.76 -4.97
CA ILE A 44 -0.78 -0.16 -3.90
C ILE A 44 -1.54 -0.33 -2.59
N GLY A 45 -0.95 -1.04 -1.64
CA GLY A 45 -1.46 -1.18 -0.28
C GLY A 45 -0.63 -0.36 0.70
N ILE A 46 -1.28 0.42 1.56
CA ILE A 46 -0.64 1.24 2.60
C ILE A 46 -1.18 0.77 3.96
N HIS A 47 -0.27 0.46 4.88
CA HIS A 47 -0.61 0.12 6.25
C HIS A 47 0.45 0.65 7.22
N THR A 48 0.00 1.06 8.40
CA THR A 48 0.82 1.54 9.50
C THR A 48 0.62 0.60 10.66
N GLY A 49 1.71 0.07 11.22
CA GLY A 49 1.67 -0.75 12.42
C GLY A 49 3.07 -1.14 12.86
N GLU A 50 3.15 -1.81 14.00
CA GLU A 50 4.42 -2.21 14.60
C GLU A 50 5.11 -3.33 13.80
N THR A 51 6.41 -3.19 13.58
CA THR A 51 7.21 -4.17 12.83
C THR A 51 8.65 -4.16 13.29
N LEU A 52 9.35 -5.26 13.07
CA LEU A 52 10.79 -5.36 13.30
C LEU A 52 11.54 -4.90 12.05
N VAL A 53 12.43 -3.92 12.20
CA VAL A 53 13.28 -3.42 11.11
C VAL A 53 14.75 -3.71 11.41
N GLY A 54 15.50 -4.22 10.42
CA GLY A 54 16.92 -4.45 10.59
C GLY A 54 17.61 -5.11 9.41
N LYS A 55 18.88 -5.47 9.62
CA LYS A 55 19.68 -6.28 8.70
C LYS A 55 19.30 -7.75 8.86
N ILE A 56 18.59 -8.32 7.90
CA ILE A 56 18.03 -9.67 7.95
C ILE A 56 18.48 -10.46 6.71
N GLY A 57 18.90 -11.71 6.90
CA GLY A 57 19.29 -12.63 5.81
C GLY A 57 20.44 -13.57 6.20
N ALA A 58 20.77 -14.49 5.29
CA ALA A 58 21.89 -15.40 5.46
C ALA A 58 23.24 -14.68 5.30
N PRO A 59 24.34 -15.23 5.85
CA PRO A 59 25.69 -14.72 5.60
C PRO A 59 25.94 -14.51 4.09
N GLY A 60 26.41 -13.31 3.71
CA GLY A 60 26.64 -12.93 2.31
C GLY A 60 25.40 -12.45 1.52
N ARG A 61 24.19 -12.52 2.08
CA ARG A 61 22.94 -12.02 1.46
C ARG A 61 22.03 -11.28 2.44
N VAL A 62 22.62 -10.41 3.25
CA VAL A 62 21.89 -9.61 4.25
C VAL A 62 21.30 -8.36 3.60
N LYS A 63 20.01 -8.10 3.83
CA LYS A 63 19.33 -6.87 3.40
C LYS A 63 18.82 -6.08 4.60
N TYR A 64 18.80 -4.76 4.48
CA TYR A 64 18.01 -3.95 5.41
C TYR A 64 16.54 -4.04 5.01
N THR A 65 15.70 -4.59 5.87
CA THR A 65 14.30 -4.87 5.58
C THR A 65 13.47 -4.88 6.85
N LEU A 66 12.16 -4.98 6.68
CA LEU A 66 11.17 -5.07 7.75
C LEU A 66 10.49 -6.44 7.71
N VAL A 67 10.14 -6.98 8.87
CA VAL A 67 9.46 -8.26 9.03
C VAL A 67 8.40 -8.17 10.13
N GLY A 68 7.30 -8.90 9.95
CA GLY A 68 6.19 -8.96 10.91
C GLY A 68 4.83 -8.81 10.24
N TYR A 69 3.78 -8.85 11.07
CA TYR A 69 2.40 -8.78 10.62
C TYR A 69 2.12 -7.54 9.77
N SER A 70 2.52 -6.34 10.23
CA SER A 70 2.25 -5.10 9.51
C SER A 70 2.91 -5.04 8.13
N ALA A 71 4.05 -5.72 7.93
CA ALA A 71 4.65 -5.88 6.61
C ALA A 71 3.73 -6.62 5.64
N ASN A 72 3.15 -7.73 6.11
CA ASN A 72 2.23 -8.55 5.34
C ASN A 72 0.87 -7.87 5.15
N ALA A 73 0.39 -7.16 6.16
CA ALA A 73 -0.89 -6.47 6.14
C ALA A 73 -0.95 -5.36 5.06
N ALA A 74 0.20 -4.74 4.72
CA ALA A 74 0.29 -3.84 3.56
C ALA A 74 0.15 -4.59 2.23
N ALA A 75 0.78 -5.76 2.09
CA ALA A 75 0.70 -6.59 0.89
C ALA A 75 -0.72 -7.12 0.65
N TRP A 76 -1.41 -7.54 1.71
CA TRP A 76 -2.79 -8.03 1.59
C TRP A 76 -3.76 -6.93 1.14
N ARG A 77 -3.53 -5.67 1.52
CA ARG A 77 -4.33 -4.53 1.01
C ARG A 77 -4.16 -4.31 -0.49
N ALA A 78 -2.94 -4.50 -1.00
CA ALA A 78 -2.73 -4.48 -2.44
C ALA A 78 -3.49 -5.64 -3.14
N GLN A 79 -3.66 -6.77 -2.46
CA GLN A 79 -4.43 -7.91 -2.97
C GLN A 79 -5.95 -7.64 -2.94
N LEU A 80 -6.50 -7.13 -1.85
CA LEU A 80 -7.92 -6.75 -1.73
C LEU A 80 -8.37 -5.72 -2.80
N CYS A 81 -7.45 -4.89 -3.32
CA CYS A 81 -7.73 -4.02 -4.47
C CYS A 81 -8.28 -4.78 -5.70
N GLU A 82 -7.97 -6.07 -5.84
CA GLU A 82 -8.50 -6.93 -6.90
C GLU A 82 -10.00 -7.15 -6.75
N GLU A 83 -10.46 -7.39 -5.53
CA GLU A 83 -11.83 -7.83 -5.21
C GLU A 83 -12.84 -6.69 -5.28
N ILE A 84 -12.43 -5.44 -5.01
CA ILE A 84 -13.32 -4.26 -4.96
C ILE A 84 -13.80 -3.81 -6.37
N GLY A 85 -13.43 -4.52 -7.43
CA GLY A 85 -14.14 -4.42 -8.71
C GLY A 85 -14.01 -3.09 -9.48
N THR A 86 -13.06 -2.22 -9.13
CA THR A 86 -12.87 -0.96 -9.87
C THR A 86 -12.17 -1.20 -11.22
N LEU A 87 -12.58 -0.47 -12.26
CA LEU A 87 -11.94 -0.47 -13.59
C LEU A 87 -10.65 0.38 -13.63
N ALA A 88 -10.22 0.93 -12.50
CA ALA A 88 -9.02 1.74 -12.43
C ALA A 88 -7.77 0.87 -12.62
N GLU A 89 -6.88 1.32 -13.51
CA GLU A 89 -5.60 0.65 -13.79
C GLU A 89 -4.65 0.74 -12.59
N VAL A 90 -4.73 1.83 -11.82
CA VAL A 90 -3.96 1.98 -10.58
C VAL A 90 -4.91 2.11 -9.41
N LYS A 91 -4.85 1.14 -8.50
CA LYS A 91 -5.69 1.06 -7.31
C LYS A 91 -4.84 1.30 -6.07
N ILE A 92 -5.38 2.09 -5.14
CA ILE A 92 -4.72 2.40 -3.87
C ILE A 92 -5.69 2.01 -2.77
N MET A 93 -5.22 1.21 -1.82
CA MET A 93 -5.93 0.86 -0.60
C MET A 93 -5.09 1.26 0.61
N ILE A 94 -5.75 1.84 1.59
CA ILE A 94 -5.13 2.31 2.82
C ILE A 94 -5.85 1.68 4.01
N SER A 95 -5.09 1.28 5.03
CA SER A 95 -5.68 0.84 6.31
C SER A 95 -6.38 1.98 7.05
N SER A 96 -7.36 1.65 7.89
CA SER A 96 -7.90 2.57 8.89
C SER A 96 -6.81 3.18 9.78
N ASP A 97 -5.82 2.38 10.21
CA ASP A 97 -4.68 2.85 11.02
C ASP A 97 -3.84 3.92 10.32
N SER A 98 -3.54 3.72 9.04
CA SER A 98 -2.82 4.70 8.22
C SER A 98 -3.70 5.91 7.93
N ASP A 99 -4.97 5.69 7.60
CA ASP A 99 -5.92 6.76 7.32
C ASP A 99 -6.05 7.68 8.53
N ALA A 100 -6.16 7.14 9.75
CA ALA A 100 -6.22 7.89 11.00
C ALA A 100 -5.02 8.84 11.22
N LEU A 101 -3.88 8.53 10.60
CA LEU A 101 -2.64 9.33 10.69
C LEU A 101 -2.45 10.29 9.52
N THR A 102 -3.15 10.10 8.41
CA THR A 102 -3.08 11.01 7.25
C THR A 102 -3.91 12.28 7.48
N ALA A 103 -3.32 13.43 7.19
CA ALA A 103 -4.04 14.71 7.21
C ALA A 103 -4.90 14.89 5.95
N ASP A 104 -4.43 14.40 4.80
CA ASP A 104 -5.13 14.56 3.52
C ASP A 104 -6.04 13.36 3.20
N LYS A 105 -7.29 13.47 3.64
CA LYS A 105 -8.36 12.49 3.38
C LYS A 105 -9.00 12.62 1.99
N THR A 106 -8.54 13.54 1.15
CA THR A 106 -9.23 13.92 -0.08
C THR A 106 -9.40 12.72 -1.02
N ILE A 107 -10.63 12.48 -1.50
CA ILE A 107 -10.95 11.39 -2.47
C ILE A 107 -10.76 9.98 -1.88
N LEU A 108 -10.51 9.83 -0.57
CA LEU A 108 -10.63 8.54 0.08
C LEU A 108 -12.11 8.17 0.18
N ARG A 109 -12.41 6.92 -0.12
CA ARG A 109 -13.74 6.32 0.05
C ARG A 109 -13.56 5.12 0.95
N ASN A 110 -14.39 5.03 1.98
CA ASN A 110 -14.42 3.84 2.82
C ASN A 110 -14.85 2.64 1.95
N ALA A 111 -14.08 1.56 1.99
CA ALA A 111 -14.29 0.36 1.20
C ALA A 111 -15.07 -0.73 1.95
N GLY A 112 -15.54 -0.42 3.16
CA GLY A 112 -16.16 -1.37 4.07
C GLY A 112 -15.15 -2.29 4.77
N HIS A 113 -15.64 -3.05 5.75
CA HIS A 113 -14.86 -4.09 6.41
C HIS A 113 -14.64 -5.25 5.43
N ASN A 114 -13.40 -5.65 5.22
CA ASN A 114 -13.05 -6.75 4.33
C ASN A 114 -12.18 -7.75 5.09
N ASP A 115 -12.75 -8.91 5.38
CA ASP A 115 -12.03 -10.00 6.03
C ASP A 115 -11.02 -10.60 5.05
N ILE A 116 -9.75 -10.57 5.41
CA ILE A 116 -8.71 -11.26 4.64
C ILE A 116 -8.76 -12.73 5.06
N HIS A 117 -9.67 -13.49 4.44
CA HIS A 117 -9.94 -14.89 4.77
C HIS A 117 -8.65 -15.73 4.83
N GLY A 118 -8.44 -16.39 5.98
CA GLY A 118 -7.40 -17.41 6.17
C GLY A 118 -6.14 -16.96 6.93
N ARG A 119 -6.11 -15.78 7.54
CA ARG A 119 -4.97 -15.31 8.35
C ARG A 119 -5.49 -14.50 9.55
N ASP A 120 -5.21 -14.96 10.78
CA ASP A 120 -5.73 -14.35 12.01
C ASP A 120 -5.51 -12.82 12.06
N GLY A 121 -6.61 -12.10 12.27
CA GLY A 121 -6.66 -10.65 12.49
C GLY A 121 -7.78 -9.99 11.68
N ASP A 122 -8.86 -9.59 12.37
CA ASP A 122 -9.90 -8.72 11.78
C ASP A 122 -9.26 -7.39 11.33
N ILE A 123 -9.63 -6.90 10.15
CA ILE A 123 -9.04 -5.68 9.57
C ILE A 123 -10.14 -4.72 9.10
N ASP A 124 -10.19 -3.55 9.73
CA ASP A 124 -10.93 -2.40 9.22
C ASP A 124 -10.19 -1.78 8.01
N VAL A 125 -10.94 -1.52 6.92
CA VAL A 125 -10.47 -0.96 5.65
C VAL A 125 -11.31 0.26 5.23
#